data_AF-A0A1X0NLA6-F1
#
_entry.id   AF-A0A1X0NLA6-F1
#
_cell.length_a   1.000
_cell.length_b   1.000
_cell.length_c   1.000
_cell.angle_alpha   90.00
_cell.angle_beta   90.00
_cell.angle_gamma   90.00
#
_symmetry.space_group_name_H-M   'P 1'
#
loop_
_entity.id
_entity.type
_entity.pdbx_description
1 polymer ?
#
loop_
_entity_poly.entity_id
_entity_poly.type
_entity_poly.pdbx_seq_one_letter_code
_entity_poly.pdbx_strand_id
1 'polypeptide(L)'
;MGSDDSHGVDMEDVCKDIPRWCLEKTTLLSREEIEAVMNMYEENKETDKKKKNENNNNTTTTTTTTTTQSQDDIKSRIAELPMFLQTEALVLRRHEHQFRQCMKELVELSECIVMVCDGTLRQYTPIAKHHILTSNTSTTTATTSTSIASLQSMVENDALQRMLRRAEELERCVRAAAVERVRSAQRMVLAATVAKHKNRAKRRSTAVVSGDGVKKSKIYKMSGRGKREE
;
A
#
# COMPACT_ATOMS: atom_id res chain seq x y z
N MET A 1 -2.74 32.12 25.16
CA MET A 1 -1.27 32.11 25.07
C MET A 1 -0.81 30.86 25.80
N GLY A 2 -0.54 29.71 25.18
CA GLY A 2 0.00 29.48 23.84
C GLY A 2 1.45 29.03 24.01
N SER A 3 1.65 27.75 24.34
CA SER A 3 2.95 27.08 24.34
C SER A 3 2.72 25.62 23.92
N ASP A 4 2.70 25.39 22.61
CA ASP A 4 2.87 24.06 22.03
C ASP A 4 4.38 23.81 21.92
N ASP A 5 4.91 22.94 22.77
CA ASP A 5 6.23 22.35 22.62
C ASP A 5 6.15 21.25 21.54
N SER A 6 6.15 21.65 20.27
CA SER A 6 6.43 20.71 19.18
C SER A 6 7.94 20.55 19.07
N HIS A 7 8.49 19.54 19.74
CA HIS A 7 9.79 18.98 19.36
C HIS A 7 9.66 18.36 17.97
N GLY A 8 9.84 19.19 16.94
CA GLY A 8 10.05 18.75 15.57
C GLY A 8 11.37 18.00 15.49
N VAL A 9 11.34 16.71 15.81
CA VAL A 9 12.42 15.80 15.41
C VAL A 9 12.42 15.82 13.89
N ASP A 10 13.47 16.38 13.29
CA ASP A 10 13.56 16.57 11.84
C ASP A 10 13.36 15.24 11.11
N MET A 11 12.57 15.24 10.02
CA MET A 11 12.37 14.07 9.16
C MET A 11 13.72 13.49 8.65
N GLU A 12 14.72 14.36 8.61
CA GLU A 12 16.10 14.07 8.27
C GLU A 12 16.79 13.12 9.27
N ASP A 13 16.30 12.97 10.50
CA ASP A 13 16.85 12.05 11.50
C ASP A 13 16.39 10.59 11.26
N VAL A 14 15.13 10.41 10.89
CA VAL A 14 14.51 9.09 10.62
C VAL A 14 15.08 8.45 9.35
N CYS A 15 15.41 9.28 8.35
CA CYS A 15 15.73 8.80 7.01
C CYS A 15 17.24 8.69 6.72
N LYS A 16 18.13 8.92 7.71
CA LYS A 16 19.60 8.96 7.50
C LYS A 16 20.16 7.69 6.87
N ASP A 17 19.56 6.55 7.19
CA ASP A 17 20.01 5.23 6.74
C ASP A 17 19.33 4.75 5.44
N ILE A 18 18.38 5.53 4.90
CA ILE A 18 17.68 5.24 3.66
C ILE A 18 18.37 5.96 2.50
N PRO A 19 18.71 5.27 1.39
CA PRO A 19 19.24 5.93 0.21
C PRO A 19 18.30 7.03 -0.32
N ARG A 20 18.83 8.21 -0.64
CA ARG A 20 18.03 9.36 -1.14
C ARG A 20 17.10 9.02 -2.31
N TRP A 21 17.58 8.22 -3.27
CA TRP A 21 16.77 7.77 -4.40
C TRP A 21 15.53 6.96 -3.99
N CYS A 22 15.54 6.29 -2.83
CA CYS A 22 14.39 5.56 -2.31
C CYS A 22 13.36 6.53 -1.74
N LEU A 23 13.80 7.55 -1.00
CA LEU A 23 12.93 8.59 -0.44
C LEU A 23 12.21 9.39 -1.54
N GLU A 24 12.92 9.68 -2.63
CA GLU A 24 12.35 10.31 -3.83
C GLU A 24 11.25 9.46 -4.50
N LYS A 25 11.23 8.15 -4.26
CA LYS A 25 10.23 7.22 -4.81
C LYS A 25 9.09 6.92 -3.84
N THR A 26 9.21 7.31 -2.57
CA THR A 26 8.23 7.03 -1.50
C THR A 26 7.49 8.30 -1.04
N THR A 27 7.17 9.19 -1.97
CA THR A 27 6.63 10.53 -1.69
C THR A 27 5.21 10.56 -1.11
N LEU A 28 4.45 9.46 -1.20
CA LEU A 28 3.08 9.40 -0.67
C LEU A 28 3.05 8.80 0.74
N LEU A 29 4.17 8.25 1.22
CA LEU A 29 4.22 7.69 2.57
C LEU A 29 4.28 8.80 3.60
N SER A 30 3.48 8.66 4.66
CA SER A 30 3.58 9.54 5.81
C SER A 30 4.86 9.23 6.59
N ARG A 31 5.22 10.16 7.49
CA ARG A 31 6.35 9.97 8.40
C ARG A 31 6.18 8.71 9.22
N GLU A 32 4.98 8.50 9.76
CA GLU A 32 4.62 7.38 10.62
C GLU A 32 4.74 6.05 9.86
N GLU A 33 4.36 6.03 8.58
CA GLU A 33 4.53 4.85 7.72
C GLU A 33 6.01 4.53 7.48
N ILE A 34 6.83 5.56 7.25
CA ILE A 34 8.29 5.38 7.06
C ILE A 34 8.93 4.89 8.36
N GLU A 35 8.60 5.50 9.50
CA GLU A 35 9.07 5.09 10.82
C GLU A 35 8.66 3.66 11.15
N ALA A 36 7.41 3.27 10.88
CA ALA A 36 6.94 1.91 11.13
C ALA A 36 7.74 0.87 10.34
N VAL A 37 8.01 1.14 9.06
CA VAL A 37 8.84 0.24 8.22
C VAL A 37 10.28 0.19 8.72
N MET A 38 10.84 1.32 9.18
CA MET A 38 12.18 1.38 9.77
C MET A 38 12.26 0.59 11.09
N ASN A 39 11.29 0.78 11.98
CA ASN A 39 11.24 0.16 13.31
C ASN A 39 11.14 -1.35 13.25
N MET A 40 10.39 -1.90 12.28
CA MET A 40 10.36 -3.34 12.00
C MET A 40 11.77 -3.92 11.83
N TYR A 41 12.74 -3.12 11.36
CA TYR A 41 14.13 -3.53 11.23
C TYR A 41 15.08 -2.98 12.32
N GLU A 42 14.66 -2.16 13.29
CA GLU A 42 15.54 -1.60 14.33
C GLU A 42 15.45 -2.26 15.71
N GLU A 43 14.43 -3.09 16.01
CA GLU A 43 14.18 -3.74 17.34
C GLU A 43 15.31 -4.67 17.89
N ASN A 44 16.52 -4.62 17.34
CA ASN A 44 17.64 -5.50 17.69
C ASN A 44 18.83 -4.84 18.38
N LYS A 45 18.78 -3.57 18.81
CA LYS A 45 19.87 -3.01 19.64
C LYS A 45 19.75 -3.32 21.13
N GLU A 46 18.56 -3.64 21.62
CA GLU A 46 18.30 -3.72 23.07
C GLU A 46 18.38 -5.15 23.63
N THR A 47 18.05 -6.15 22.80
CA THR A 47 18.09 -7.57 23.20
C THR A 47 19.51 -8.17 23.20
N ASP A 48 20.43 -7.64 22.37
CA ASP A 48 21.83 -8.09 22.36
C ASP A 48 22.70 -7.43 23.46
N LYS A 49 22.30 -6.24 23.97
CA LYS A 49 23.03 -5.58 25.08
C LYS A 49 22.69 -6.18 26.45
N LYS A 50 21.49 -6.74 26.62
CA LYS A 50 21.08 -7.33 27.91
C LYS A 50 21.77 -8.67 28.20
N LYS A 51 22.14 -9.44 27.16
CA LYS A 51 22.85 -10.73 27.33
C LYS A 51 24.35 -10.61 27.62
N LYS A 52 24.95 -9.42 27.48
CA LYS A 52 26.39 -9.24 27.75
C LYS A 52 26.71 -8.81 29.18
N ASN A 53 25.69 -8.52 30.00
CA ASN A 53 25.88 -7.99 31.35
C ASN A 53 25.51 -8.96 32.49
N GLU A 54 25.13 -10.20 32.18
CA GLU A 54 24.70 -11.21 33.17
C GLU A 54 25.54 -12.50 33.11
N ASN A 55 26.84 -12.40 32.82
CA ASN A 55 27.70 -13.59 32.73
C ASN A 55 28.96 -13.50 33.61
N ASN A 56 28.77 -13.04 34.84
CA ASN A 56 29.66 -13.36 35.96
C ASN A 56 28.79 -13.90 37.10
N ASN A 57 28.51 -15.21 37.06
CA ASN A 57 28.63 -16.14 38.19
C ASN A 57 27.79 -17.42 37.95
N ASN A 58 28.47 -18.55 38.16
CA ASN A 58 27.96 -19.88 38.49
C ASN A 58 27.60 -20.85 37.34
N THR A 59 28.55 -21.75 37.15
CA THR A 59 28.44 -23.17 36.82
C THR A 59 27.11 -23.83 37.25
N THR A 60 26.42 -24.53 36.34
CA THR A 60 26.27 -26.01 36.27
C THR A 60 24.96 -26.37 35.51
N THR A 61 25.09 -27.17 34.43
CA THR A 61 24.07 -28.06 33.82
C THR A 61 22.68 -27.50 33.43
N THR A 62 22.52 -27.08 32.16
CA THR A 62 21.37 -27.42 31.27
C THR A 62 21.63 -26.88 29.85
N THR A 63 22.47 -27.59 29.09
CA THR A 63 22.72 -27.31 27.67
C THR A 63 21.72 -28.08 26.80
N THR A 64 20.57 -27.48 26.45
CA THR A 64 19.79 -27.82 25.24
C THR A 64 18.66 -26.84 24.89
N THR A 65 18.27 -25.88 25.75
CA THR A 65 17.12 -24.99 25.50
C THR A 65 17.46 -23.63 24.88
N THR A 66 18.73 -23.20 24.90
CA THR A 66 19.14 -21.90 24.34
C THR A 66 19.30 -21.90 22.82
N THR A 67 19.48 -23.06 22.20
CA THR A 67 19.73 -23.18 20.75
C THR A 67 18.43 -23.09 19.93
N THR A 68 17.33 -23.65 20.43
CA THR A 68 16.01 -23.61 19.78
C THR A 68 15.41 -22.20 19.77
N GLN A 69 15.49 -21.48 20.89
CA GLN A 69 15.00 -20.09 20.97
C GLN A 69 15.76 -19.15 20.02
N SER A 70 17.07 -19.37 19.84
CA SER A 70 17.87 -18.62 18.87
C SER A 70 17.55 -18.98 17.42
N GLN A 71 17.21 -20.25 17.14
CA GLN A 71 16.82 -20.68 15.79
C GLN A 71 15.42 -20.19 15.43
N ASP A 72 14.49 -20.14 16.37
CA ASP A 72 13.13 -19.65 16.12
C ASP A 72 13.12 -18.13 15.92
N ASP A 73 13.97 -17.39 16.66
CA ASP A 73 14.25 -15.96 16.38
C ASP A 73 14.92 -15.75 15.01
N ILE A 74 15.84 -16.64 14.60
CA ILE A 74 16.47 -16.53 13.28
C ILE A 74 15.47 -16.87 12.16
N LYS A 75 14.60 -17.86 12.36
CA LYS A 75 13.56 -18.25 11.40
C LYS A 75 12.46 -17.19 11.27
N SER A 76 12.02 -16.58 12.38
CA SER A 76 11.07 -15.47 12.36
C SER A 76 11.65 -14.25 11.64
N ARG A 77 12.93 -13.92 11.88
CA ARG A 77 13.65 -12.82 11.21
C ARG A 77 13.91 -13.05 9.72
N ILE A 78 14.12 -14.28 9.28
CA ILE A 78 14.27 -14.61 7.85
C ILE A 78 12.93 -14.47 7.12
N ALA A 79 11.81 -14.70 7.81
CA ALA A 79 10.47 -14.65 7.24
C ALA A 79 9.84 -13.24 7.25
N GLU A 80 10.35 -12.30 8.05
CA GLU A 80 9.75 -10.98 8.25
C GLU A 80 9.57 -10.17 6.95
N LEU A 81 10.65 -9.97 6.18
CA LEU A 81 10.55 -9.28 4.88
C LEU A 81 9.65 -10.04 3.89
N PRO A 82 9.81 -11.37 3.66
CA PRO A 82 8.90 -12.13 2.82
C PRO A 82 7.43 -12.02 3.22
N MET A 83 7.12 -12.08 4.53
CA MET A 83 5.77 -11.96 5.04
C MET A 83 5.22 -10.55 4.81
N PHE A 84 5.99 -9.51 5.10
CA PHE A 84 5.60 -8.12 4.86
C PHE A 84 5.33 -7.85 3.37
N LEU A 85 6.19 -8.34 2.47
CA LEU A 85 5.96 -8.20 1.04
C LEU A 85 4.72 -8.97 0.58
N GLN A 86 4.46 -10.13 1.17
CA GLN A 86 3.27 -10.92 0.85
C GLN A 86 1.98 -10.23 1.34
N THR A 87 1.98 -9.65 2.53
CA THR A 87 0.81 -8.91 3.05
C THR A 87 0.54 -7.66 2.23
N GLU A 88 1.57 -6.87 1.90
CA GLU A 88 1.42 -5.70 1.02
C GLU A 88 0.97 -6.11 -0.39
N ALA A 89 1.45 -7.23 -0.95
CA ALA A 89 0.96 -7.72 -2.24
C ALA A 89 -0.53 -8.08 -2.21
N LEU A 90 -1.05 -8.59 -1.08
CA LEU A 90 -2.49 -8.84 -0.90
C LEU A 90 -3.28 -7.53 -0.79
N VAL A 91 -2.75 -6.56 -0.04
CA VAL A 91 -3.32 -5.21 0.08
C VAL A 91 -3.40 -4.54 -1.30
N LEU A 92 -2.33 -4.61 -2.09
CA LEU A 92 -2.26 -4.08 -3.45
C LEU A 92 -3.34 -4.72 -4.36
N ARG A 93 -3.50 -6.04 -4.32
CA ARG A 93 -4.54 -6.74 -5.09
C ARG A 93 -5.95 -6.30 -4.69
N ARG A 94 -6.19 -6.09 -3.40
CA ARG A 94 -7.49 -5.60 -2.90
C ARG A 94 -7.79 -4.21 -3.46
N HIS A 95 -6.83 -3.29 -3.38
CA HIS A 95 -7.01 -1.94 -3.92
C HIS A 95 -7.14 -1.92 -5.45
N GLU A 96 -6.45 -2.82 -6.15
CA GLU A 96 -6.63 -3.00 -7.59
C GLU A 96 -8.03 -3.48 -7.93
N HIS A 97 -8.57 -4.46 -7.21
CA HIS A 97 -9.93 -4.92 -7.42
C HIS A 97 -10.96 -3.81 -7.16
N GLN A 98 -10.79 -3.07 -6.06
CA GLN A 98 -11.64 -1.93 -5.72
C GLN A 98 -11.56 -0.83 -6.78
N PHE A 99 -10.37 -0.52 -7.29
CA PHE A 99 -10.17 0.44 -8.37
C PHE A 99 -10.92 0.01 -9.64
N ARG A 100 -10.78 -1.26 -10.07
CA ARG A 100 -11.48 -1.77 -11.24
C ARG A 100 -13.00 -1.73 -11.05
N GLN A 101 -13.49 -2.07 -9.87
CA GLN A 101 -14.92 -2.05 -9.56
C GLN A 101 -15.49 -0.62 -9.60
N CYS A 102 -14.85 0.32 -8.90
CA CYS A 102 -15.29 1.73 -8.89
C CYS A 102 -15.17 2.37 -10.29
N MET A 103 -14.15 2.03 -11.07
CA MET A 103 -14.03 2.49 -12.46
C MET A 103 -15.12 1.93 -13.37
N LYS A 104 -15.43 0.63 -13.25
CA LYS A 104 -16.50 0.00 -14.04
C LYS A 104 -17.84 0.67 -13.76
N GLU A 105 -18.20 0.81 -12.48
CA GLU A 105 -19.44 1.47 -12.07
C GLU A 105 -19.49 2.94 -12.53
N LEU A 106 -18.35 3.65 -12.46
CA LEU A 106 -18.27 5.04 -12.93
C LEU A 106 -18.54 5.15 -14.44
N VAL A 107 -17.98 4.24 -15.24
CA VAL A 107 -18.23 4.20 -16.69
C VAL A 107 -19.70 3.91 -16.97
N GLU A 108 -20.27 2.86 -16.37
CA GLU A 108 -21.69 2.50 -16.54
C GLU A 108 -22.62 3.64 -16.12
N LEU A 109 -22.33 4.30 -15.00
CA LEU A 109 -23.12 5.42 -14.50
C LEU A 109 -23.00 6.66 -15.39
N SER A 110 -21.80 6.95 -15.91
CA SER A 110 -21.59 8.05 -16.85
C SER A 110 -22.36 7.86 -18.15
N GLU A 111 -22.41 6.62 -18.67
CA GLU A 111 -23.23 6.27 -19.82
C GLU A 111 -24.72 6.46 -19.52
N CYS A 112 -25.18 6.04 -18.34
CA CYS A 112 -26.56 6.25 -17.91
C CYS A 112 -26.91 7.74 -17.79
N ILE A 113 -26.00 8.57 -17.25
CA ILE A 113 -26.20 10.01 -17.14
C ILE A 113 -26.35 10.62 -18.53
N VAL A 114 -25.47 10.28 -19.47
CA VAL A 114 -25.55 10.75 -20.86
C VAL A 114 -26.89 10.33 -21.48
N MET A 115 -27.29 9.07 -21.32
CA MET A 115 -28.56 8.58 -21.87
C MET A 115 -29.80 9.29 -21.31
N VAL A 116 -29.77 9.70 -20.03
CA VAL A 116 -30.84 10.49 -19.40
C VAL A 116 -30.84 11.92 -19.94
N CYS A 117 -29.68 12.56 -20.04
CA CYS A 117 -29.53 13.92 -20.55
C CYS A 117 -29.97 14.04 -22.04
N ASP A 118 -29.61 13.06 -22.86
CA ASP A 118 -29.95 13.04 -24.29
C ASP A 118 -31.39 12.55 -24.55
N GLY A 119 -32.14 12.20 -23.49
CA GLY A 119 -33.53 11.76 -23.56
C GLY A 119 -33.72 10.33 -24.11
N THR A 120 -32.63 9.64 -24.44
CA THR A 120 -32.65 8.23 -24.89
C THR A 120 -33.17 7.25 -23.84
N LEU A 121 -33.03 7.58 -22.55
CA LEU A 121 -33.51 6.76 -21.43
C LEU A 121 -34.93 7.12 -20.95
N ARG A 122 -35.78 7.74 -21.80
CA ARG A 122 -37.16 8.03 -21.41
C ARG A 122 -37.91 6.72 -21.13
N GLN A 123 -38.31 6.55 -19.87
CA GLN A 123 -39.19 5.46 -19.47
C GLN A 123 -40.49 5.58 -20.26
N TYR A 124 -40.81 4.56 -21.05
CA TYR A 124 -42.13 4.39 -21.63
C TYR A 124 -43.10 4.26 -20.45
N THR A 125 -43.76 5.36 -20.07
CA THR A 125 -44.89 5.28 -19.15
C THR A 125 -45.91 4.38 -19.85
N PRO A 126 -46.31 3.23 -19.28
CA PRO A 126 -47.45 2.52 -19.81
C PRO A 126 -48.61 3.49 -19.63
N ILE A 127 -49.16 3.96 -20.75
CA ILE A 127 -50.46 4.63 -20.77
C ILE A 127 -51.39 3.62 -20.11
N ALA A 128 -51.65 3.80 -18.82
CA ALA A 128 -52.65 3.04 -18.12
C ALA A 128 -53.96 3.40 -18.82
N LYS A 129 -54.39 2.51 -19.72
CA LYS A 129 -55.73 2.46 -20.26
C LYS A 129 -56.66 2.13 -19.09
N HIS A 130 -56.85 3.08 -18.18
CA HIS A 130 -57.99 3.06 -17.27
C HIS A 130 -59.21 3.41 -18.11
N HIS A 131 -59.75 2.34 -18.69
CA HIS A 131 -61.16 2.04 -18.81
C HIS A 131 -62.08 3.27 -18.79
N ILE A 132 -62.49 3.66 -19.99
CA ILE A 132 -63.70 4.43 -20.26
C ILE A 132 -64.85 3.78 -19.49
N LEU A 133 -65.34 4.43 -18.43
CA LEU A 133 -66.72 4.27 -18.00
C LEU A 133 -67.32 5.67 -17.83
N THR A 134 -67.87 6.12 -18.93
CA THR A 134 -69.01 7.05 -19.07
C THR A 134 -69.62 7.56 -17.77
N SER A 135 -69.50 8.87 -17.52
CA SER A 135 -70.59 9.77 -17.09
C SER A 135 -70.11 11.23 -17.07
N ASN A 136 -70.37 11.93 -18.17
CA ASN A 136 -70.75 13.35 -18.25
C ASN A 136 -70.13 14.33 -17.24
N THR A 137 -68.96 14.89 -17.53
CA THR A 137 -68.72 16.33 -17.33
C THR A 137 -67.59 16.79 -18.25
N SER A 138 -67.95 17.63 -19.22
CA SER A 138 -67.01 18.31 -20.12
C SER A 138 -66.13 19.30 -19.35
N THR A 139 -64.98 19.64 -19.93
CA THR A 139 -64.03 20.71 -19.58
C THR A 139 -63.10 20.48 -18.38
N THR A 140 -61.91 19.91 -18.63
CA THR A 140 -60.57 20.30 -18.11
C THR A 140 -59.56 19.15 -18.27
N THR A 141 -59.18 18.80 -19.50
CA THR A 141 -58.17 17.75 -19.78
C THR A 141 -56.77 18.29 -20.12
N ALA A 142 -56.58 19.61 -20.19
CA ALA A 142 -55.29 20.22 -20.55
C ALA A 142 -54.41 20.61 -19.34
N THR A 143 -54.95 20.63 -18.12
CA THR A 143 -54.20 21.03 -16.90
C THR A 143 -53.58 19.83 -16.18
N THR A 144 -54.18 18.65 -16.26
CA THR A 144 -53.69 17.43 -15.59
C THR A 144 -52.46 16.84 -16.29
N SER A 145 -52.38 16.92 -17.62
CA SER A 145 -51.22 16.47 -18.41
C SER A 145 -49.96 17.30 -18.15
N THR A 146 -50.11 18.61 -17.96
CA THR A 146 -49.00 19.52 -17.63
C THR A 146 -48.48 19.27 -16.22
N SER A 147 -49.37 18.96 -15.27
CA SER A 147 -49.00 18.58 -13.90
C SER A 147 -48.22 17.26 -13.87
N ILE A 148 -48.65 16.24 -14.62
CA ILE A 148 -47.96 14.94 -14.70
C ILE A 148 -46.60 15.07 -15.40
N ALA A 149 -46.51 15.84 -16.49
CA ALA A 149 -45.23 16.08 -17.18
C ALA A 149 -44.25 16.88 -16.31
N SER A 150 -44.74 17.86 -15.53
CA SER A 150 -43.94 18.61 -14.56
C SER A 150 -43.43 17.71 -13.43
N LEU A 151 -44.30 16.86 -12.86
CA LEU A 151 -43.93 15.85 -11.85
C LEU A 151 -42.89 14.85 -12.37
N GLN A 152 -43.05 14.35 -13.60
CA GLN A 152 -42.04 13.46 -14.23
C GLN A 152 -40.70 14.17 -14.43
N SER A 153 -40.71 15.41 -14.93
CA SER A 153 -39.50 16.23 -15.07
C SER A 153 -38.81 16.46 -13.73
N MET A 154 -39.55 16.67 -12.63
CA MET A 154 -38.96 16.83 -11.30
C MET A 154 -38.34 15.52 -10.78
N VAL A 155 -38.99 14.37 -10.99
CA VAL A 155 -38.47 13.05 -10.58
C VAL A 155 -37.23 12.65 -11.40
N GLU A 156 -37.23 12.91 -12.71
CA GLU A 156 -36.07 12.70 -13.58
C GLU A 156 -34.89 13.58 -13.14
N ASN A 157 -35.15 14.84 -12.80
CA ASN A 157 -34.12 15.73 -12.26
C ASN A 157 -33.57 15.25 -10.91
N ASP A 158 -34.41 14.77 -9.98
CA ASP A 158 -33.93 14.21 -8.72
C ASP A 158 -33.08 12.94 -8.93
N ALA A 159 -33.51 12.06 -9.84
CA ALA A 159 -32.76 10.86 -10.20
C ALA A 159 -31.39 11.22 -10.79
N LEU A 160 -31.34 12.18 -11.71
CA LEU A 160 -30.10 12.70 -12.30
C LEU A 160 -29.17 13.28 -11.23
N GLN A 161 -29.70 14.06 -10.27
CA GLN A 161 -28.92 14.61 -9.16
C GLN A 161 -28.37 13.52 -8.23
N ARG A 162 -29.11 12.43 -8.01
CA ARG A 162 -28.60 11.26 -7.28
C ARG A 162 -27.49 10.54 -8.05
N MET A 163 -27.65 10.38 -9.36
CA MET A 163 -26.64 9.77 -10.23
C MET A 163 -25.35 10.59 -10.26
N LEU A 164 -25.44 11.93 -10.40
CA LEU A 164 -24.27 12.81 -10.36
C LEU A 164 -23.52 12.73 -9.03
N ARG A 165 -24.24 12.79 -7.90
CA ARG A 165 -23.62 12.63 -6.56
C ARG A 165 -22.92 11.28 -6.40
N ARG A 166 -23.51 10.20 -6.94
CA ARG A 166 -22.89 8.88 -6.93
C ARG A 166 -21.65 8.82 -7.82
N ALA A 167 -21.66 9.47 -8.98
CA ALA A 167 -20.49 9.56 -9.84
C ALA A 167 -19.32 10.27 -9.15
N GLU A 168 -19.58 11.39 -8.46
CA GLU A 168 -18.55 12.07 -7.66
C GLU A 168 -17.99 11.21 -6.52
N GLU A 169 -18.83 10.39 -5.89
CA GLU A 169 -18.39 9.42 -4.87
C GLU A 169 -17.48 8.36 -5.47
N LEU A 170 -17.83 7.83 -6.63
CA LEU A 170 -17.02 6.85 -7.35
C LEU A 170 -15.68 7.44 -7.80
N GLU A 171 -15.65 8.69 -8.27
CA GLU A 171 -14.38 9.36 -8.56
C GLU A 171 -13.48 9.49 -7.32
N ARG A 172 -14.07 9.84 -6.16
CA ARG A 172 -13.34 9.86 -4.88
C ARG A 172 -12.83 8.45 -4.54
N CYS A 173 -13.63 7.41 -4.72
CA CYS A 173 -13.21 6.01 -4.54
C CYS A 173 -12.02 5.66 -5.45
N VAL A 174 -12.11 5.96 -6.75
CA VAL A 174 -11.07 5.67 -7.75
C VAL A 174 -9.77 6.37 -7.40
N ARG A 175 -9.82 7.67 -7.08
CA ARG A 175 -8.63 8.44 -6.67
C ARG A 175 -8.01 7.85 -5.41
N ALA A 176 -8.81 7.54 -4.38
CA ALA A 176 -8.31 6.95 -3.15
C ALA A 176 -7.68 5.57 -3.38
N ALA A 177 -8.35 4.68 -4.13
CA ALA A 177 -7.83 3.36 -4.44
C ALA A 177 -6.54 3.42 -5.27
N ALA A 178 -6.42 4.37 -6.20
CA ALA A 178 -5.20 4.58 -6.96
C ALA A 178 -4.02 5.00 -6.07
N VAL A 179 -4.25 5.94 -5.15
CA VAL A 179 -3.25 6.38 -4.16
C VAL A 179 -2.80 5.21 -3.29
N GLU A 180 -3.72 4.42 -2.76
CA GLU A 180 -3.37 3.30 -1.88
C GLU A 180 -2.56 2.20 -2.59
N ARG A 181 -2.80 1.97 -3.88
CA ARG A 181 -1.95 1.06 -4.68
C ARG A 181 -0.52 1.55 -4.75
N VAL A 182 -0.31 2.85 -4.96
CA VAL A 182 1.03 3.44 -5.02
C VAL A 182 1.67 3.41 -3.64
N ARG A 183 0.96 3.77 -2.57
CA ARG A 183 1.48 3.69 -1.19
C ARG A 183 1.90 2.26 -0.82
N SER A 184 1.09 1.26 -1.14
CA SER A 184 1.44 -0.14 -0.91
C SER A 184 2.73 -0.55 -1.64
N ALA A 185 2.85 -0.18 -2.93
CA ALA A 185 4.09 -0.42 -3.68
C ALA A 185 5.30 0.32 -3.08
N GLN A 186 5.11 1.55 -2.60
CA GLN A 186 6.15 2.34 -1.94
C GLN A 186 6.60 1.70 -0.62
N ARG A 187 5.67 1.22 0.21
CA ARG A 187 5.99 0.49 1.44
C ARG A 187 6.82 -0.77 1.16
N MET A 188 6.46 -1.54 0.12
CA MET A 188 7.25 -2.70 -0.31
C MET A 188 8.68 -2.33 -0.74
N VAL A 189 8.82 -1.29 -1.57
CA VAL A 189 10.14 -0.82 -2.05
C VAL A 189 10.99 -0.33 -0.88
N LEU A 190 10.40 0.42 0.04
CA LEU A 190 11.05 0.90 1.25
C LEU A 190 11.55 -0.28 2.09
N ALA A 191 10.67 -1.22 2.44
CA ALA A 191 11.01 -2.40 3.26
C ALA A 191 12.14 -3.23 2.62
N ALA A 192 12.05 -3.49 1.31
CA ALA A 192 13.10 -4.21 0.58
C ALA A 192 14.44 -3.46 0.59
N THR A 193 14.41 -2.13 0.48
CA THR A 193 15.60 -1.28 0.49
C THR A 193 16.24 -1.25 1.88
N VAL A 194 15.45 -1.05 2.93
CA VAL A 194 15.89 -1.05 4.32
C VAL A 194 16.51 -2.41 4.68
N ALA A 195 15.82 -3.51 4.37
CA ALA A 195 16.34 -4.85 4.61
C ALA A 195 17.66 -5.12 3.85
N LYS A 196 17.76 -4.69 2.59
CA LYS A 196 18.99 -4.82 1.79
C LYS A 196 20.13 -4.01 2.39
N HIS A 197 19.87 -2.79 2.85
CA HIS A 197 20.89 -1.93 3.44
C HIS A 197 21.39 -2.50 4.77
N LYS A 198 20.48 -2.94 5.65
CA LYS A 198 20.82 -3.61 6.91
C LYS A 198 21.64 -4.88 6.70
N ASN A 199 21.27 -5.71 5.72
CA ASN A 199 22.04 -6.91 5.39
C ASN A 199 23.45 -6.59 4.88
N ARG A 200 23.62 -5.50 4.12
CA ARG A 200 24.96 -5.01 3.70
C ARG A 200 25.77 -4.50 4.89
N ALA A 201 25.16 -3.73 5.79
CA ALA A 201 25.81 -3.25 7.00
C ALA A 201 26.29 -4.40 7.90
N LYS A 202 25.43 -5.42 8.10
CA LYS A 202 25.78 -6.64 8.87
C LYS A 202 26.96 -7.40 8.25
N ARG A 203 26.99 -7.57 6.93
CA ARG A 203 28.12 -8.24 6.25
C ARG A 203 29.44 -7.48 6.40
N ARG A 204 29.39 -6.14 6.38
CA ARG A 204 30.57 -5.29 6.58
C ARG A 204 31.07 -5.38 8.02
N SER A 205 30.20 -5.33 9.02
CA SER A 205 30.60 -5.45 10.42
C SER A 205 31.16 -6.84 10.75
N THR A 206 30.60 -7.92 10.20
CA THR A 206 31.16 -9.27 10.39
C THR A 206 32.48 -9.48 9.64
N ALA A 207 32.66 -8.88 8.46
CA ALA A 207 33.91 -8.99 7.69
C ALA A 207 35.08 -8.24 8.34
N VAL A 208 34.82 -7.14 9.04
CA VAL A 208 35.85 -6.40 9.82
C VAL A 208 36.30 -7.20 11.04
N VAL A 209 35.40 -7.98 11.66
CA VAL A 209 35.73 -8.84 12.82
C VAL A 209 36.50 -10.11 12.42
N SER A 210 36.36 -10.58 11.18
CA SER A 210 37.15 -11.72 10.65
C SER A 210 38.46 -11.31 9.96
N GLY A 211 38.87 -10.04 10.10
CA GLY A 211 39.98 -9.41 9.37
C GLY A 211 41.37 -9.55 9.99
N ASP A 212 41.55 -10.29 11.09
CA ASP A 212 42.88 -10.64 11.62
C ASP A 212 43.16 -12.12 11.34
N GLY A 213 43.94 -12.38 10.28
CA GLY A 213 44.57 -13.69 10.09
C GLY A 213 44.34 -14.39 8.75
N VAL A 214 44.57 -13.72 7.61
CA VAL A 214 44.92 -14.44 6.38
C VAL A 214 46.24 -13.91 5.85
N LYS A 215 47.32 -14.56 6.30
CA LYS A 215 48.65 -14.45 5.70
C LYS A 215 48.51 -14.76 4.20
N LYS A 216 48.80 -13.77 3.36
CA LYS A 216 48.96 -13.96 1.91
C LYS A 216 50.07 -15.00 1.68
N SER A 217 49.68 -16.24 1.39
CA SER A 217 50.63 -17.25 0.94
C SER A 217 51.08 -16.88 -0.46
N LYS A 218 52.31 -16.41 -0.56
CA LYS A 218 53.01 -16.01 -1.77
C LYS A 218 53.25 -17.29 -2.57
N ILE A 219 52.37 -17.61 -3.52
CA ILE A 219 52.58 -18.71 -4.46
C ILE A 219 53.73 -18.29 -5.38
N TYR A 220 54.89 -18.92 -5.18
CA TYR A 220 56.04 -18.82 -6.07
C TYR A 220 55.66 -19.45 -7.42
N LYS A 221 55.49 -18.62 -8.47
CA LYS A 221 55.51 -19.09 -9.85
C LYS A 221 56.95 -19.47 -10.18
N MET A 222 57.25 -20.76 -10.15
CA MET A 222 58.49 -21.30 -10.70
C MET A 222 58.48 -21.11 -12.21
N SER A 223 59.40 -20.27 -12.66
CA SER A 223 59.81 -20.11 -14.05
C SER A 223 60.39 -21.42 -14.57
N GLY A 224 59.75 -22.02 -15.58
CA GLY A 224 60.26 -23.15 -16.34
C GLY A 224 60.47 -22.75 -17.79
N ARG A 225 61.68 -22.29 -18.11
CA ARG A 225 62.22 -22.11 -19.48
C ARG A 225 62.62 -23.46 -20.09
N GLY A 226 62.45 -23.57 -21.41
CA GLY A 226 63.19 -24.48 -22.29
C GLY A 226 62.43 -25.76 -22.65
N LYS A 227 62.43 -26.28 -23.89
CA LYS A 227 63.13 -25.94 -25.13
C LYS A 227 62.26 -26.45 -26.30
N ARG A 228 62.22 -25.72 -27.41
CA ARG A 228 61.95 -26.28 -28.74
C ARG A 228 63.32 -26.60 -29.35
N GLU A 229 63.54 -27.85 -29.72
CA GLU A 229 64.52 -28.23 -30.72
C GLU A 229 63.75 -29.00 -31.80
N GLU A 230 64.21 -28.77 -33.03
CA GLU A 230 63.64 -29.12 -34.33
C GLU A 230 63.52 -30.64 -34.59
#